data_AF-A0A7S2GSA5-F1
#
_entry.id   AF-A0A7S2GSA5-F1
#
_cell.length_a   1.000
_cell.length_b   1.000
_cell.length_c   1.000
_cell.angle_alpha   90.00
_cell.angle_beta   90.00
_cell.angle_gamma   90.00
#
_symmetry.space_group_name_H-M   'P 1'
#
loop_
_entity.id
_entity.type
_entity.pdbx_description
1 polymer ?
#
loop_
_entity_poly.entity_id
_entity_poly.type
_entity_poly.pdbx_seq_one_letter_code
_entity_poly.pdbx_strand_id
1 'polypeptide(L)'
;LTIKRRLCDELFVNKQNRTLDILQTELYSSCDVSFLQEVAGNFVQLARDSPLGETHAIIAPQRLDGKRDQNSIIVLKKSTFTEHAACSEVTDLVLESVPPDTGLMDGDLIAVRVCLDKTSYLLASFHGD
;
A
#
# COMPACT_ATOMS: atom_id res chain seq x y z
N LEU A 1 -20.09 -29.96 -6.12
CA LEU A 1 -19.56 -28.74 -5.46
C LEU A 1 -20.26 -27.53 -6.07
N THR A 2 -21.11 -26.87 -5.30
CA THR A 2 -22.06 -25.83 -5.76
C THR A 2 -21.34 -24.58 -6.28
N ILE A 3 -21.89 -23.90 -7.30
CA ILE A 3 -21.36 -22.67 -7.90
C ILE A 3 -20.91 -21.63 -6.85
N LYS A 4 -21.66 -21.49 -5.75
CA LYS A 4 -21.31 -20.60 -4.62
C LYS A 4 -19.92 -20.87 -4.02
N ARG A 5 -19.53 -22.14 -3.86
CA ARG A 5 -18.22 -22.50 -3.31
C ARG A 5 -17.09 -22.14 -4.27
N ARG A 6 -17.28 -22.41 -5.57
CA ARG A 6 -16.34 -21.98 -6.61
C ARG A 6 -16.18 -20.46 -6.66
N LEU A 7 -17.28 -19.71 -6.56
CA LEU A 7 -17.22 -18.24 -6.49
C LEU A 7 -16.46 -17.75 -5.25
N CYS A 8 -16.68 -18.34 -4.07
CA CYS A 8 -15.88 -18.01 -2.88
C CYS A 8 -14.39 -18.34 -3.08
N ASP A 9 -14.08 -19.51 -3.64
CA ASP A 9 -12.71 -19.96 -3.84
C ASP A 9 -11.98 -19.08 -4.89
N GLU A 10 -12.66 -18.68 -5.96
CA GLU A 10 -12.09 -17.89 -7.07
C GLU A 10 -12.01 -16.39 -6.77
N LEU A 11 -12.98 -15.83 -6.05
CA LEU A 11 -13.07 -14.39 -5.79
C LEU A 11 -12.44 -13.98 -4.46
N PHE A 12 -12.48 -14.83 -3.44
CA PHE A 12 -12.12 -14.45 -2.07
C PHE A 12 -10.87 -15.20 -1.57
N VAL A 13 -10.88 -16.53 -1.59
CA VAL A 13 -9.81 -17.34 -0.98
C VAL A 13 -8.44 -17.06 -1.60
N ASN A 14 -8.39 -16.87 -2.93
CA ASN A 14 -7.14 -16.64 -3.64
C ASN A 14 -6.87 -15.16 -3.96
N LYS A 15 -7.70 -14.22 -3.48
CA LYS A 15 -7.59 -12.80 -3.86
C LYS A 15 -6.20 -12.24 -3.56
N GLN A 16 -5.67 -12.51 -2.38
CA GLN A 16 -4.37 -12.00 -1.94
C GLN A 16 -3.22 -12.55 -2.77
N ASN A 17 -3.16 -13.87 -2.97
CA ASN A 17 -2.14 -14.50 -3.81
C ASN A 17 -2.22 -14.02 -5.26
N ARG A 18 -3.42 -13.91 -5.84
CA ARG A 18 -3.58 -13.38 -7.20
C ARG A 18 -3.17 -11.92 -7.32
N THR A 19 -3.48 -11.11 -6.31
CA THR A 19 -3.03 -9.70 -6.26
C THR A 19 -1.51 -9.65 -6.25
N LEU A 20 -0.87 -10.49 -5.45
CA LEU A 20 0.58 -10.63 -5.40
C LEU A 20 1.16 -11.07 -6.76
N ASP A 21 0.54 -12.05 -7.43
CA ASP A 21 0.95 -12.52 -8.75
C ASP A 21 0.87 -11.39 -9.79
N ILE A 22 -0.20 -10.59 -9.75
CA ILE A 22 -0.39 -9.43 -10.63
C ILE A 22 0.71 -8.38 -10.39
N LEU A 23 0.97 -8.04 -9.13
CA LEU A 23 2.00 -7.06 -8.77
C LEU A 23 3.41 -7.49 -9.18
N GLN A 24 3.64 -8.79 -9.32
CA GLN A 24 4.91 -9.37 -9.79
C GLN A 24 5.01 -9.50 -11.32
N THR A 25 3.94 -9.21 -12.08
CA THR A 25 4.04 -9.16 -13.55
C THR A 25 4.96 -8.02 -13.99
N GLU A 26 5.51 -8.11 -15.20
CA GLU A 26 6.40 -7.10 -15.78
C GLU A 26 5.81 -5.69 -15.75
N LEU A 27 4.49 -5.58 -15.96
CA LEU A 27 3.80 -4.29 -15.96
C LEU A 27 3.94 -3.57 -14.60
N TYR A 28 3.64 -4.25 -13.50
CA TYR A 28 3.62 -3.62 -12.17
C TYR A 28 4.99 -3.64 -11.48
N SER A 29 5.78 -4.69 -11.70
CA SER A 29 7.14 -4.80 -11.14
C SER A 29 8.14 -3.82 -11.77
N SER A 30 7.82 -3.27 -12.95
CA SER A 30 8.62 -2.21 -13.56
C SER A 30 8.31 -0.82 -13.02
N CYS A 31 7.13 -0.60 -12.43
CA CYS A 31 6.71 0.68 -11.87
C CYS A 31 7.58 1.12 -10.70
N ASP A 32 7.96 2.39 -10.67
CA ASP A 32 8.75 2.94 -9.56
C ASP A 32 7.91 3.15 -8.30
N VAL A 33 6.65 3.56 -8.48
CA VAL A 33 5.69 3.84 -7.42
C VAL A 33 4.35 3.21 -7.79
N SER A 34 3.75 2.47 -6.85
CA SER A 34 2.36 2.02 -6.96
C SER A 34 1.59 2.36 -5.69
N PHE A 35 0.33 2.76 -5.85
CA PHE A 35 -0.59 3.09 -4.76
C PHE A 35 -1.68 2.03 -4.70
N LEU A 36 -1.88 1.41 -3.54
CA LEU A 36 -2.91 0.40 -3.35
C LEU A 36 -3.86 0.84 -2.24
N GLN A 37 -5.16 0.67 -2.47
CA GLN A 37 -6.24 1.03 -1.55
C GLN A 37 -6.98 -0.20 -1.03
N GLU A 38 -7.72 -0.03 0.07
CA GLU A 38 -8.52 -1.08 0.72
C GLU A 38 -7.73 -2.38 0.99
N VAL A 39 -6.46 -2.21 1.39
CA VAL A 39 -5.54 -3.32 1.61
C VAL A 39 -5.71 -3.89 3.01
N ALA A 40 -5.94 -5.19 3.11
CA ALA A 40 -5.97 -5.91 4.38
C ALA A 40 -4.59 -5.90 5.05
N GLY A 41 -4.54 -5.74 6.37
CA GLY A 41 -3.31 -5.68 7.14
C GLY A 41 -2.45 -6.93 6.99
N ASN A 42 -3.08 -8.11 6.88
CA ASN A 42 -2.35 -9.36 6.63
C ASN A 42 -1.71 -9.42 5.22
N PHE A 43 -2.27 -8.74 4.22
CA PHE A 43 -1.66 -8.63 2.90
C PHE A 43 -0.39 -7.80 2.94
N VAL A 44 -0.31 -6.78 3.80
CA VAL A 44 0.92 -5.97 3.98
C VAL A 44 2.08 -6.87 4.39
N GLN A 45 1.86 -7.76 5.36
CA GLN A 45 2.89 -8.70 5.80
C GLN A 45 3.21 -9.74 4.72
N LEU A 46 2.18 -10.31 4.08
CA LEU A 46 2.36 -11.24 2.96
C LEU A 46 3.20 -10.63 1.83
N ALA A 47 2.95 -9.37 1.46
CA ALA A 47 3.69 -8.68 0.42
C ALA A 47 5.16 -8.46 0.82
N ARG A 48 5.42 -8.06 2.07
CA ARG A 48 6.79 -7.90 2.61
C ARG A 48 7.59 -9.20 2.59
N ASP A 49 6.95 -10.32 2.89
CA ASP A 49 7.58 -11.64 2.97
C ASP A 49 7.67 -12.35 1.60
N SER A 50 7.20 -11.71 0.54
CA SER A 50 7.18 -12.25 -0.83
C SER A 50 8.35 -11.74 -1.69
N PRO A 51 8.55 -12.29 -2.91
CA PRO A 51 9.53 -11.74 -3.86
C PRO A 51 9.28 -10.27 -4.23
N LEU A 52 8.03 -9.79 -4.12
CA LEU A 52 7.74 -8.36 -4.27
C LEU A 52 8.47 -7.54 -3.21
N GLY A 53 8.47 -7.99 -1.95
CA GLY A 53 9.15 -7.33 -0.82
C GLY A 53 10.67 -7.32 -0.93
N GLU A 54 11.27 -8.19 -1.75
CA GLU A 54 12.70 -8.17 -2.06
C GLU A 54 13.05 -6.95 -2.93
N THR A 55 12.21 -6.67 -3.94
CA THR A 55 12.46 -5.64 -4.97
C THR A 55 11.78 -4.31 -4.68
N HIS A 56 10.72 -4.30 -3.88
CA HIS A 56 9.91 -3.14 -3.54
C HIS A 56 9.77 -2.99 -2.02
N ALA A 57 9.83 -1.76 -1.53
CA ALA A 57 9.49 -1.42 -0.16
C ALA A 57 7.97 -1.25 -0.01
N ILE A 58 7.36 -1.96 0.93
CA ILE A 58 5.93 -1.92 1.23
C ILE A 58 5.68 -0.95 2.39
N ILE A 59 5.27 0.27 2.05
CA ILE A 59 5.06 1.36 3.00
C ILE A 59 3.59 1.43 3.38
N ALA A 60 3.30 1.15 4.64
CA ALA A 60 1.95 1.14 5.21
C ALA A 60 1.86 2.15 6.35
N PRO A 61 0.67 2.67 6.68
CA PRO A 61 0.49 3.63 7.75
C PRO A 61 1.01 3.04 9.06
N GLN A 62 1.57 3.88 9.93
CA GLN A 62 1.92 3.47 11.30
C GLN A 62 0.72 2.92 12.07
N ARG A 63 -0.47 3.43 11.78
CA ARG A 63 -1.75 2.98 12.35
C ARG A 63 -2.61 2.34 11.27
N LEU A 64 -2.60 1.01 11.25
CA LEU A 64 -3.49 0.23 10.40
C LEU A 64 -4.91 0.23 10.98
N ASP A 65 -5.91 0.15 10.10
CA ASP A 65 -7.29 -0.07 10.50
C ASP A 65 -7.51 -1.50 11.00
N GLY A 66 -7.52 -1.71 12.31
CA GLY A 66 -7.81 -3.03 12.88
C GLY A 66 -9.29 -3.45 12.85
N LYS A 67 -10.22 -2.55 12.48
CA LYS A 67 -11.67 -2.78 12.53
C LYS A 67 -12.25 -3.09 11.15
N ARG A 68 -12.01 -2.24 10.15
CA ARG A 68 -12.42 -2.51 8.75
C ARG A 68 -11.42 -3.41 8.03
N ASP A 69 -10.17 -3.43 8.50
CA ASP A 69 -9.05 -4.12 7.83
C ASP A 69 -8.86 -3.61 6.39
N GLN A 70 -8.87 -2.29 6.24
CA GLN A 70 -8.75 -1.57 4.97
C GLN A 70 -7.70 -0.47 5.14
N ASN A 71 -6.67 -0.51 4.30
CA ASN A 71 -5.54 0.40 4.41
C ASN A 71 -5.08 0.90 3.03
N SER A 72 -4.73 2.17 2.95
CA SER A 72 -3.96 2.76 1.87
C SER A 72 -2.48 2.48 2.08
N ILE A 73 -1.79 1.93 1.08
CA ILE A 73 -0.35 1.68 1.12
C ILE A 73 0.34 2.21 -0.14
N ILE A 74 1.66 2.38 -0.03
CA ILE A 74 2.54 2.79 -1.13
C ILE A 74 3.61 1.71 -1.31
N VAL A 75 3.81 1.29 -2.56
CA VAL A 75 4.83 0.33 -2.96
C VAL A 75 5.90 1.07 -3.75
N LEU A 76 7.14 1.07 -3.25
CA LEU A 76 8.27 1.80 -3.83
C LEU A 76 9.34 0.85 -4.35
N LYS A 77 9.74 0.98 -5.61
CA LYS A 77 10.80 0.17 -6.19
C LYS A 77 12.15 0.55 -5.59
N LYS A 78 12.83 -0.40 -4.94
CA LYS A 78 14.07 -0.14 -4.19
C LYS A 78 15.23 0.28 -5.09
N SER A 79 15.27 -0.18 -6.35
CA SER A 79 16.32 0.23 -7.29
C SER A 79 16.23 1.71 -7.65
N THR A 80 15.03 2.29 -7.58
CA THR A 80 14.77 3.70 -7.89
C THR A 80 14.88 4.53 -6.62
N PHE A 81 14.26 4.08 -5.54
CA PHE A 81 14.33 4.68 -4.21
C PHE A 81 15.36 3.92 -3.36
N THR A 82 16.64 4.12 -3.67
CA THR A 82 17.77 3.50 -2.96
C THR A 82 17.81 3.90 -1.49
N GLU A 83 18.61 3.23 -0.64
CA GLU A 83 18.70 3.56 0.79
C GLU A 83 19.08 5.03 1.09
N HIS A 84 19.66 5.75 0.12
CA HIS A 84 19.92 7.20 0.21
C HIS A 84 18.69 8.07 -0.04
N ALA A 85 17.65 7.54 -0.69
CA ALA A 85 16.34 8.16 -0.77
C ALA A 85 15.67 8.07 0.60
N ALA A 86 15.84 9.13 1.41
CA ALA A 86 15.16 9.24 2.69
C ALA A 86 13.64 9.10 2.46
N CYS A 87 13.06 8.01 2.95
CA CYS A 87 11.62 7.79 3.01
C CYS A 87 11.18 8.02 4.46
N SER A 88 10.30 8.99 4.67
CA SER A 88 9.77 9.31 5.99
C SER A 88 8.26 9.47 5.92
N GLU A 89 7.55 8.76 6.78
CA GLU A 89 6.11 8.95 6.94
C GLU A 89 5.85 10.32 7.56
N VAL A 90 4.95 11.08 6.95
CA VAL A 90 4.51 12.42 7.34
C VAL A 90 2.99 12.49 7.42
N THR A 91 2.31 11.35 7.56
CA THR A 91 0.84 11.23 7.61
C THR A 91 0.25 12.17 8.67
N ASP A 92 0.78 12.16 9.90
CA ASP A 92 0.30 13.03 10.99
C ASP A 92 0.39 14.52 10.64
N LEU A 93 1.47 14.96 9.98
CA LEU A 93 1.63 16.35 9.53
C LEU A 93 0.62 16.74 8.44
N VAL A 94 0.28 15.79 7.56
CA VAL A 94 -0.77 16.02 6.55
C VAL A 94 -2.13 16.12 7.23
N LEU A 95 -2.42 15.25 8.20
CA LEU A 95 -3.67 15.24 8.96
C LEU A 95 -3.89 16.53 9.75
N GLU A 96 -2.84 17.19 10.24
CA GLU A 96 -2.94 18.52 10.88
C GLU A 96 -3.56 19.58 9.95
N SER A 97 -3.44 19.41 8.63
CA SER A 97 -4.00 20.32 7.63
C SER A 97 -5.37 19.88 7.11
N VAL A 98 -5.84 18.69 7.49
CA VAL A 98 -7.15 18.17 7.09
C VAL A 98 -8.23 18.79 7.98
N PRO A 99 -9.33 19.33 7.41
CA PRO A 99 -10.42 19.85 8.21
C PRO A 99 -10.96 18.83 9.21
N PRO A 100 -11.44 19.26 10.39
CA PRO A 100 -12.20 18.38 11.26
C PRO A 100 -13.45 17.88 10.51
N ASP A 101 -13.99 16.73 10.94
CA ASP A 101 -15.22 16.12 10.42
C ASP A 101 -15.16 15.62 8.97
N THR A 102 -13.97 15.31 8.45
CA THR A 102 -13.79 14.69 7.12
C THR A 102 -14.13 13.21 7.06
N GLY A 103 -14.39 12.57 8.21
CA GLY A 103 -14.70 11.13 8.27
C GLY A 103 -13.51 10.21 8.03
N LEU A 104 -12.29 10.76 7.96
CA LEU A 104 -11.06 10.01 7.75
C LEU A 104 -10.78 9.13 8.97
N MET A 105 -10.57 7.84 8.74
CA MET A 105 -10.29 6.83 9.76
C MET A 105 -8.84 6.32 9.62
N ASP A 106 -8.37 5.62 10.65
CA ASP A 106 -7.09 4.89 10.58
C ASP A 106 -7.07 4.01 9.32
N GLY A 107 -5.91 3.86 8.69
CA GLY A 107 -5.75 3.14 7.44
C GLY A 107 -6.12 3.91 6.17
N ASP A 108 -7.02 4.91 6.21
CA ASP A 108 -7.51 5.57 4.98
C ASP A 108 -6.43 6.36 4.24
N LEU A 109 -5.49 6.96 4.96
CA LEU A 109 -4.42 7.81 4.42
C LEU A 109 -3.04 7.33 4.85
N ILE A 110 -2.11 7.36 3.90
CA ILE A 110 -0.68 7.39 4.18
C ILE A 110 -0.02 8.49 3.36
N ALA A 111 0.87 9.26 3.98
CA ALA A 111 1.70 10.22 3.28
C ALA A 111 3.18 10.01 3.63
N VAL A 112 4.03 9.95 2.61
CA VAL A 112 5.48 9.78 2.77
C VAL A 112 6.23 10.83 1.97
N ARG A 113 7.25 11.41 2.59
CA ARG A 113 8.23 12.22 1.90
C ARG A 113 9.35 11.30 1.41
N VAL A 114 9.65 11.38 0.12
CA VAL A 114 10.79 10.70 -0.51
C VAL A 114 11.72 11.71 -1.17
N CYS A 115 13.01 11.38 -1.27
CA CYS A 115 13.99 12.19 -1.98
C CYS A 115 14.60 11.39 -3.12
N LEU A 116 14.49 11.89 -4.35
CA LEU A 116 15.10 11.29 -5.54
C LEU A 116 15.92 12.37 -6.25
N ASP A 117 17.23 12.13 -6.42
CA ASP A 117 18.15 13.07 -7.08
C ASP A 117 18.07 14.51 -6.56
N LYS A 118 18.07 14.67 -5.23
CA LYS A 118 17.94 15.95 -4.50
C LYS A 118 16.58 16.64 -4.66
N THR A 119 15.63 16.02 -5.35
CA THR A 119 14.26 16.49 -5.46
C THR A 119 13.40 15.79 -4.41
N SER A 120 12.73 16.57 -3.57
CA SER A 120 11.77 16.03 -2.59
C SER A 120 10.40 15.87 -3.23
N TYR A 121 9.79 14.72 -3.03
CA TYR A 121 8.42 14.42 -3.41
C TYR A 121 7.59 14.08 -2.17
N LEU A 122 6.33 14.47 -2.17
CA LEU A 122 5.31 13.99 -1.24
C LEU A 122 4.44 12.98 -2.00
N LEU A 123 4.44 11.74 -1.54
CA LEU A 123 3.57 10.69 -2.07
C LEU A 123 2.46 10.46 -1.06
N ALA A 124 1.21 10.46 -1.51
CA ALA A 124 0.07 10.20 -0.66
C ALA A 124 -0.83 9.15 -1.31
N SER A 125 -1.22 8.12 -0.55
CA SER A 125 -2.25 7.17 -0.92
C SER A 125 -3.44 7.40 0.00
N PHE A 126 -4.62 7.58 -0.58
CA PHE A 126 -5.86 7.82 0.15
C PHE A 126 -7.00 6.98 -0.42
N HIS A 127 -7.88 6.52 0.45
CA HIS A 127 -9.19 6.00 0.08
C HIS A 127 -10.25 6.48 1.08
N GLY A 128 -11.47 6.64 0.59
CA GLY A 128 -12.60 7.19 1.33
C GLY A 128 -13.63 7.75 0.35
N ASP A 129 -14.87 7.89 0.81
CA ASP A 129 -15.95 8.51 0.04
C ASP A 129 -15.92 10.05 0.16
#